data_AF-K9VIH3-F1
#
_entry.id   AF-K9VIH3-F1
#
_cell.length_a   1.000
_cell.length_b   1.000
_cell.length_c   1.000
_cell.angle_alpha   90.00
_cell.angle_beta   90.00
_cell.angle_gamma   90.00
#
_symmetry.space_group_name_H-M   'P 1'
#
loop_
_entity.id
_entity.type
_entity.pdbx_description
1 polymer ?
#
loop_
_entity_poly.entity_id
_entity_poly.type
_entity_poly.pdbx_seq_one_letter_code
_entity_poly.pdbx_strand_id
1 'polypeptide(L)'
;MKAEELLERYAAGQRNFQKADLREENLKGADLSGIDLYGSNLSGADLSEANLTLVNFNSANLIKASLTNANLSSLVGASSANLGWADLSGADLSWANFSSATLNYANLERGTLTGANFNNAKLFGVNLDEANLSSASLDSADIRVASLHKANLSKANLNKADLTEAYLVEADLTLANLNEAILTSAKLQKAKFQKANLHKVNLSRMNLTKANLEQAKLDSTNLKYACLQGANLERANLRSSNLTGANLIKANLKRVDFSWCDCYGWDIENADLTGAIMPDGEIYQPETSDGELYQPETSEKLFQKMTSMTRKIIRTDKAPAPVGPYNQAIAATGTMLFVAGQIAIDIRLNDIVYTDDVAKQTEQVMANIEAILTAAGATWLDVVKTTVFLKDMNDFATVNAVYGKYFDEATAPARACVEVSRLPKDVLVEIDCIAVI
;
A
#
# COMPACT_ATOMS: atom_id res chain seq x y z
N MET A 1 25.92 -36.07 -30.79
CA MET A 1 27.39 -36.03 -30.62
C MET A 1 27.67 -36.65 -29.26
N LYS A 2 28.78 -37.39 -29.12
CA LYS A 2 29.16 -37.94 -27.81
C LYS A 2 29.98 -36.93 -27.00
N ALA A 3 29.90 -37.01 -25.67
CA ALA A 3 30.68 -36.15 -24.77
C ALA A 3 32.18 -36.21 -25.09
N GLU A 4 32.72 -37.41 -25.32
CA GLU A 4 34.14 -37.59 -25.65
C GLU A 4 34.52 -36.85 -26.93
N GLU A 5 33.70 -36.95 -27.98
CA GLU A 5 33.91 -36.25 -29.25
C GLU A 5 33.90 -34.73 -29.07
N LEU A 6 32.98 -34.22 -28.24
CA LEU A 6 32.91 -32.79 -27.93
C LEU A 6 34.18 -32.32 -27.20
N LEU A 7 34.61 -33.06 -26.18
CA LEU A 7 35.76 -32.71 -25.35
C LEU A 7 37.07 -32.75 -26.15
N GLU A 8 37.25 -33.75 -27.02
CA GLU A 8 38.41 -33.83 -27.93
C GLU A 8 38.47 -32.62 -28.87
N ARG A 9 37.35 -32.27 -29.50
CA ARG A 9 37.26 -31.12 -30.41
C ARG A 9 37.45 -29.80 -29.67
N TYR A 10 36.92 -29.68 -28.45
CA TYR A 10 37.09 -28.51 -27.59
C TYR A 10 38.56 -28.34 -27.18
N ALA A 11 39.24 -29.43 -26.81
CA ALA A 11 40.66 -29.45 -26.51
C ALA A 11 41.53 -29.07 -27.74
N ALA A 12 41.08 -29.40 -28.95
CA ALA A 12 41.70 -28.97 -30.21
C ALA A 12 41.45 -27.48 -30.56
N GLY A 13 40.78 -26.72 -29.68
CA GLY A 13 40.53 -25.29 -29.86
C GLY A 13 39.20 -24.96 -30.54
N GLN A 14 38.39 -25.96 -30.90
CA GLN A 14 37.04 -25.69 -31.41
C GLN A 14 36.19 -25.09 -30.29
N ARG A 15 35.39 -24.07 -30.62
CA ARG A 15 34.43 -23.45 -29.68
C ARG A 15 33.00 -23.45 -30.19
N ASN A 16 32.79 -23.55 -31.50
CA ASN A 16 31.45 -23.60 -32.09
C ASN A 16 30.90 -25.03 -32.06
N PHE A 17 29.88 -25.25 -31.25
CA PHE A 17 29.12 -26.50 -31.15
C PHE A 17 27.61 -26.22 -31.20
N GLN A 18 27.21 -25.20 -31.96
CA GLN A 18 25.81 -24.80 -32.07
C GLN A 18 24.93 -25.97 -32.55
N LYS A 19 23.73 -26.08 -31.97
CA LYS A 19 22.72 -27.10 -32.29
C LYS A 19 23.22 -28.54 -32.10
N ALA A 20 24.27 -28.75 -31.30
CA ALA A 20 24.73 -30.08 -30.96
C ALA A 20 23.64 -30.83 -30.17
N ASP A 21 23.51 -32.12 -30.44
CA ASP A 21 22.71 -33.03 -29.62
C ASP A 21 23.65 -33.69 -28.60
N LEU A 22 23.50 -33.31 -27.34
CA LEU A 22 24.29 -33.70 -26.17
C LEU A 22 23.38 -34.21 -25.04
N ARG A 23 22.18 -34.71 -25.40
CA ARG A 23 21.22 -35.23 -24.43
C ARG A 23 21.80 -36.37 -23.63
N GLU A 24 21.60 -36.31 -22.31
CA GLU A 24 22.02 -37.36 -21.37
C GLU A 24 23.53 -37.65 -21.37
N GLU A 25 24.33 -36.80 -22.01
CA GLU A 25 25.78 -36.96 -22.04
C GLU A 25 26.41 -36.51 -20.72
N ASN A 26 27.53 -37.15 -20.35
CA ASN A 26 28.27 -36.83 -19.14
C ASN A 26 29.39 -35.84 -19.46
N LEU A 27 29.21 -34.59 -19.00
CA LEU A 27 30.16 -33.49 -19.09
C LEU A 27 30.54 -32.98 -17.69
N LYS A 28 30.40 -33.84 -16.67
CA LYS A 28 30.68 -33.51 -15.27
C LYS A 28 32.12 -33.04 -15.11
N GLY A 29 32.32 -31.90 -14.45
CA GLY A 29 33.63 -31.32 -14.16
C GLY A 29 34.39 -30.82 -15.40
N ALA A 30 33.76 -30.83 -16.58
CA ALA A 30 34.43 -30.39 -17.81
C ALA A 30 34.69 -28.87 -17.77
N ASP A 31 35.84 -28.46 -18.29
CA ASP A 31 36.06 -27.05 -18.62
C ASP A 31 35.53 -26.77 -20.02
N LEU A 32 34.42 -26.04 -20.07
CA LEU A 32 33.72 -25.67 -21.29
C LEU A 32 33.65 -24.15 -21.42
N SER A 33 34.54 -23.41 -20.75
CA SER A 33 34.56 -21.95 -20.77
C SER A 33 34.54 -21.40 -22.20
N GLY A 34 33.62 -20.46 -22.47
CA GLY A 34 33.48 -19.80 -23.77
C GLY A 34 33.03 -20.71 -24.91
N ILE A 35 32.54 -21.93 -24.64
CA ILE A 35 31.93 -22.77 -25.69
C ILE A 35 30.64 -22.12 -26.19
N ASP A 36 30.39 -22.23 -27.49
CA ASP A 36 29.15 -21.78 -28.11
C ASP A 36 28.23 -22.98 -28.35
N LEU A 37 27.21 -23.08 -27.51
CA LEU A 37 26.20 -24.13 -27.51
C LEU A 37 24.83 -23.58 -27.93
N TYR A 38 24.78 -22.48 -28.70
CA TYR A 38 23.52 -21.90 -29.19
C TYR A 38 22.58 -22.96 -29.77
N GLY A 39 21.34 -23.00 -29.29
CA GLY A 39 20.31 -23.92 -29.79
C GLY A 39 20.61 -25.41 -29.61
N SER A 40 21.62 -25.78 -28.82
CA SER A 40 21.96 -27.18 -28.56
C SER A 40 20.96 -27.85 -27.63
N ASN A 41 20.88 -29.17 -27.71
CA ASN A 41 20.05 -29.98 -26.85
C ASN A 41 20.91 -30.69 -25.80
N LEU A 42 20.86 -30.21 -24.57
CA LEU A 42 21.54 -30.77 -23.39
C LEU A 42 20.52 -31.34 -22.39
N SER A 43 19.31 -31.71 -22.82
CA SER A 43 18.30 -32.21 -21.89
C SER A 43 18.80 -33.47 -21.18
N GLY A 44 18.75 -33.48 -19.85
CA GLY A 44 19.25 -34.57 -19.02
C GLY A 44 20.77 -34.72 -18.97
N ALA A 45 21.55 -33.83 -19.58
CA ALA A 45 23.02 -33.90 -19.51
C ALA A 45 23.51 -33.66 -18.08
N ASP A 46 24.63 -34.31 -17.72
CA ASP A 46 25.33 -34.04 -16.46
C ASP A 46 26.44 -33.02 -16.71
N LEU A 47 26.22 -31.78 -16.27
CA LEU A 47 27.15 -30.65 -16.28
C LEU A 47 27.53 -30.26 -14.84
N SER A 48 27.34 -31.15 -13.88
CA SER A 48 27.69 -30.88 -12.48
C SER A 48 29.17 -30.50 -12.36
N GLU A 49 29.48 -29.52 -11.52
CA GLU A 49 30.86 -29.06 -11.27
C GLU A 49 31.60 -28.52 -12.53
N ALA A 50 30.93 -28.39 -13.69
CA ALA A 50 31.54 -27.92 -14.92
C ALA A 50 31.84 -26.42 -14.86
N ASN A 51 32.91 -26.00 -15.54
CA ASN A 51 33.17 -24.58 -15.78
C ASN A 51 32.46 -24.14 -17.06
N LEU A 52 31.37 -23.37 -16.89
CA LEU A 52 30.49 -22.85 -17.93
C LEU A 52 30.55 -21.32 -18.01
N THR A 53 31.65 -20.73 -17.54
CA THR A 53 31.89 -19.29 -17.68
C THR A 53 31.89 -18.88 -19.15
N LEU A 54 31.27 -17.73 -19.45
CA LEU A 54 31.20 -17.17 -20.80
C LEU A 54 30.53 -18.06 -21.88
N VAL A 55 29.85 -19.14 -21.48
CA VAL A 55 29.16 -20.04 -22.42
C VAL A 55 27.96 -19.35 -23.06
N ASN A 56 27.69 -19.69 -24.32
CA ASN A 56 26.47 -19.29 -25.00
C ASN A 56 25.47 -20.46 -25.03
N PHE A 57 24.51 -20.44 -24.11
CA PHE A 57 23.30 -21.27 -24.05
C PHE A 57 22.06 -20.61 -24.66
N ASN A 58 22.18 -19.53 -25.42
CA ASN A 58 20.98 -18.89 -26.01
C ASN A 58 20.17 -19.91 -26.81
N SER A 59 18.87 -19.98 -26.53
CA SER A 59 17.92 -20.95 -27.12
C SER A 59 18.27 -22.44 -26.90
N ALA A 60 19.24 -22.77 -26.03
CA ALA A 60 19.58 -24.15 -25.71
C ALA A 60 18.51 -24.80 -24.84
N ASN A 61 18.37 -26.12 -24.96
CA ASN A 61 17.47 -26.93 -24.15
C ASN A 61 18.27 -27.68 -23.08
N LEU A 62 18.14 -27.29 -21.82
CA LEU A 62 18.75 -27.90 -20.64
C LEU A 62 17.70 -28.50 -19.70
N ILE A 63 16.50 -28.85 -20.19
CA ILE A 63 15.46 -29.46 -19.36
C ILE A 63 16.02 -30.68 -18.62
N LYS A 64 15.81 -30.75 -17.30
CA LYS A 64 16.29 -31.84 -16.43
C LYS A 64 17.82 -32.06 -16.43
N ALA A 65 18.61 -31.13 -16.96
CA ALA A 65 20.06 -31.23 -16.85
C ALA A 65 20.51 -31.06 -15.39
N SER A 66 21.60 -31.71 -15.01
CA SER A 66 22.28 -31.46 -13.73
C SER A 66 23.37 -30.43 -13.94
N LEU A 67 23.30 -29.29 -13.26
CA LEU A 67 24.30 -28.24 -13.20
C LEU A 67 24.72 -27.97 -11.75
N THR A 68 24.60 -28.98 -10.88
CA THR A 68 24.92 -28.84 -9.46
C THR A 68 26.36 -28.36 -9.27
N ASN A 69 26.55 -27.33 -8.45
CA ASN A 69 27.85 -26.69 -8.21
C ASN A 69 28.62 -26.25 -9.48
N ALA A 70 27.96 -26.13 -10.64
CA ALA A 70 28.60 -25.64 -11.85
C ALA A 70 28.90 -24.14 -11.74
N ASN A 71 29.94 -23.69 -12.44
CA ASN A 71 30.28 -22.27 -12.54
C ASN A 71 29.70 -21.68 -13.83
N LEU A 72 28.56 -21.00 -13.74
CA LEU A 72 27.92 -20.23 -14.80
C LEU A 72 28.14 -18.72 -14.64
N SER A 73 29.15 -18.30 -13.85
CA SER A 73 29.38 -16.88 -13.62
C SER A 73 29.76 -16.15 -14.92
N SER A 74 29.33 -14.89 -15.02
CA SER A 74 29.51 -14.06 -16.22
C SER A 74 28.98 -14.70 -17.51
N LEU A 75 28.03 -15.63 -17.41
CA LEU A 75 27.45 -16.27 -18.58
C LEU A 75 26.77 -15.22 -19.48
N VAL A 76 27.24 -15.16 -20.73
CA VAL A 76 26.91 -14.09 -21.68
C VAL A 76 25.55 -14.33 -22.33
N GLY A 77 25.10 -15.58 -22.42
CA GLY A 77 23.85 -15.89 -23.09
C GLY A 77 23.18 -17.15 -22.57
N ALA A 78 22.14 -17.01 -21.75
CA ALA A 78 21.10 -18.02 -21.56
C ALA A 78 19.73 -17.41 -21.87
N SER A 79 19.70 -16.33 -22.66
CA SER A 79 18.45 -15.70 -23.07
C SER A 79 17.61 -16.71 -23.84
N SER A 80 16.36 -16.86 -23.42
CA SER A 80 15.43 -17.86 -23.97
C SER A 80 15.88 -19.32 -23.86
N ALA A 81 16.92 -19.62 -23.07
CA ALA A 81 17.27 -21.01 -22.75
C ALA A 81 16.16 -21.67 -21.93
N ASN A 82 16.00 -22.99 -22.07
CA ASN A 82 15.03 -23.76 -21.30
C ASN A 82 15.74 -24.66 -20.29
N LEU A 83 15.74 -24.25 -19.02
CA LEU A 83 16.27 -24.97 -17.87
C LEU A 83 15.14 -25.52 -16.98
N GLY A 84 13.95 -25.76 -17.53
CA GLY A 84 12.84 -26.31 -16.75
C GLY A 84 13.23 -27.63 -16.08
N TRP A 85 12.95 -27.77 -14.79
CA TRP A 85 13.32 -28.95 -13.98
C TRP A 85 14.82 -29.24 -13.88
N ALA A 86 15.70 -28.33 -14.29
CA ALA A 86 17.14 -28.51 -14.12
C ALA A 86 17.54 -28.37 -12.66
N ASP A 87 18.60 -29.06 -12.25
CA ASP A 87 19.19 -28.93 -10.92
C ASP A 87 20.45 -28.05 -10.97
N LEU A 88 20.33 -26.81 -10.51
CA LEU A 88 21.41 -25.83 -10.38
C LEU A 88 21.75 -25.58 -8.91
N SER A 89 21.46 -26.52 -8.01
CA SER A 89 21.76 -26.35 -6.58
C SER A 89 23.25 -26.08 -6.36
N GLY A 90 23.56 -25.06 -5.54
CA GLY A 90 24.92 -24.62 -5.27
C GLY A 90 25.69 -24.01 -6.44
N ALA A 91 25.08 -23.85 -7.63
CA ALA A 91 25.75 -23.28 -8.79
C ALA A 91 26.05 -21.78 -8.63
N ASP A 92 27.12 -21.32 -9.26
CA ASP A 92 27.46 -19.89 -9.34
C ASP A 92 26.93 -19.29 -10.65
N LEU A 93 25.90 -18.46 -10.57
CA LEU A 93 25.27 -17.72 -11.65
C LEU A 93 25.56 -16.21 -11.55
N SER A 94 26.59 -15.82 -10.80
CA SER A 94 26.91 -14.40 -10.57
C SER A 94 27.08 -13.66 -11.90
N TRP A 95 26.37 -12.55 -12.06
CA TRP A 95 26.38 -11.70 -13.26
C TRP A 95 25.98 -12.41 -14.58
N ALA A 96 25.35 -13.59 -14.49
CA ALA A 96 24.86 -14.32 -15.64
C ALA A 96 23.60 -13.68 -16.24
N ASN A 97 23.44 -13.78 -17.56
CA ASN A 97 22.25 -13.30 -18.26
C ASN A 97 21.26 -14.44 -18.59
N PHE A 98 20.18 -14.52 -17.82
CA PHE A 98 19.04 -15.42 -17.97
C PHE A 98 17.75 -14.67 -18.37
N SER A 99 17.87 -13.48 -18.98
CA SER A 99 16.70 -12.70 -19.40
C SER A 99 15.80 -13.53 -20.32
N SER A 100 14.50 -13.58 -20.03
CA SER A 100 13.51 -14.37 -20.79
C SER A 100 13.76 -15.88 -20.83
N ALA A 101 14.69 -16.42 -20.04
CA ALA A 101 14.89 -17.85 -19.90
C ALA A 101 13.68 -18.52 -19.21
N THR A 102 13.51 -19.82 -19.42
CA THR A 102 12.51 -20.64 -18.71
C THR A 102 13.22 -21.52 -17.70
N LEU A 103 12.96 -21.31 -16.41
CA LEU A 103 13.51 -22.05 -15.28
C LEU A 103 12.39 -22.63 -14.39
N ASN A 104 11.20 -22.85 -14.96
CA ASN A 104 10.07 -23.40 -14.20
C ASN A 104 10.46 -24.70 -13.49
N TYR A 105 10.18 -24.78 -12.19
CA TYR A 105 10.50 -25.91 -11.31
C TYR A 105 11.99 -26.28 -11.26
N ALA A 106 12.90 -25.39 -11.67
CA ALA A 106 14.33 -25.61 -11.49
C ALA A 106 14.71 -25.54 -10.00
N ASN A 107 15.77 -26.25 -9.62
CA ASN A 107 16.35 -26.16 -8.29
C ASN A 107 17.55 -25.21 -8.32
N LEU A 108 17.50 -24.10 -7.60
CA LEU A 108 18.58 -23.12 -7.42
C LEU A 108 18.91 -22.92 -5.94
N GLU A 109 18.53 -23.89 -5.09
CA GLU A 109 18.82 -23.91 -3.67
C GLU A 109 20.30 -23.62 -3.42
N ARG A 110 20.58 -22.67 -2.52
CA ARG A 110 21.94 -22.27 -2.11
C ARG A 110 22.85 -21.83 -3.26
N GLY A 111 22.27 -21.50 -4.43
CA GLY A 111 23.01 -20.94 -5.56
C GLY A 111 23.48 -19.51 -5.29
N THR A 112 24.52 -19.08 -5.99
CA THR A 112 25.01 -17.69 -5.97
C THR A 112 24.54 -16.98 -7.24
N LEU A 113 23.57 -16.08 -7.13
CA LEU A 113 22.95 -15.37 -8.26
C LEU A 113 23.17 -13.85 -8.16
N THR A 114 24.28 -13.43 -7.53
CA THR A 114 24.53 -12.01 -7.27
C THR A 114 24.64 -11.24 -8.58
N GLY A 115 23.83 -10.18 -8.73
CA GLY A 115 23.82 -9.36 -9.94
C GLY A 115 23.33 -10.07 -11.21
N ALA A 116 22.77 -11.28 -11.11
CA ALA A 116 22.25 -12.00 -12.26
C ALA A 116 21.02 -11.30 -12.85
N ASN A 117 20.83 -11.44 -14.17
CA ASN A 117 19.69 -10.88 -14.88
C ASN A 117 18.65 -11.95 -15.21
N PHE A 118 17.50 -11.90 -14.55
CA PHE A 118 16.31 -12.71 -14.75
C PHE A 118 15.12 -11.90 -15.27
N ASN A 119 15.34 -10.73 -15.88
CA ASN A 119 14.24 -9.91 -16.39
C ASN A 119 13.38 -10.71 -17.37
N ASN A 120 12.06 -10.66 -17.17
CA ASN A 120 11.06 -11.40 -17.94
C ASN A 120 11.25 -12.94 -17.94
N ALA A 121 12.07 -13.49 -17.05
CA ALA A 121 12.27 -14.92 -16.95
C ALA A 121 11.03 -15.62 -16.37
N LYS A 122 10.82 -16.88 -16.75
CA LYS A 122 9.78 -17.74 -16.17
C LYS A 122 10.41 -18.59 -15.08
N LEU A 123 10.09 -18.29 -13.83
CA LEU A 123 10.62 -18.90 -12.61
C LEU A 123 9.48 -19.56 -11.80
N PHE A 124 8.40 -20.00 -12.48
CA PHE A 124 7.25 -20.60 -11.81
C PHE A 124 7.66 -21.83 -11.00
N GLY A 125 7.36 -21.85 -9.70
CA GLY A 125 7.65 -22.98 -8.81
C GLY A 125 9.14 -23.28 -8.63
N VAL A 126 10.02 -22.32 -8.91
CA VAL A 126 11.46 -22.48 -8.70
C VAL A 126 11.80 -22.63 -7.21
N ASN A 127 12.80 -23.45 -6.88
CA ASN A 127 13.38 -23.48 -5.53
C ASN A 127 14.59 -22.53 -5.46
N LEU A 128 14.50 -21.48 -4.67
CA LEU A 128 15.54 -20.49 -4.40
C LEU A 128 15.87 -20.41 -2.90
N ASP A 129 15.56 -21.46 -2.13
CA ASP A 129 15.83 -21.49 -0.70
C ASP A 129 17.32 -21.25 -0.42
N GLU A 130 17.59 -20.36 0.54
CA GLU A 130 18.94 -19.94 0.95
C GLU A 130 19.84 -19.40 -0.18
N ALA A 131 19.28 -19.11 -1.36
CA ALA A 131 20.04 -18.61 -2.49
C ALA A 131 20.40 -17.12 -2.32
N ASN A 132 21.53 -16.70 -2.92
CA ASN A 132 21.97 -15.30 -2.89
C ASN A 132 21.64 -14.59 -4.21
N LEU A 133 20.50 -13.91 -4.25
CA LEU A 133 20.05 -13.04 -5.35
C LEU A 133 20.36 -11.55 -5.12
N SER A 134 21.34 -11.22 -4.27
CA SER A 134 21.62 -9.82 -3.98
C SER A 134 21.95 -9.04 -5.25
N SER A 135 21.35 -7.86 -5.41
CA SER A 135 21.46 -7.01 -6.61
C SER A 135 21.00 -7.65 -7.93
N ALA A 136 20.34 -8.81 -7.91
CA ALA A 136 19.80 -9.43 -9.12
C ALA A 136 18.66 -8.60 -9.70
N SER A 137 18.49 -8.67 -11.03
CA SER A 137 17.39 -8.03 -11.73
C SER A 137 16.33 -9.07 -12.08
N LEU A 138 15.13 -8.94 -11.52
CA LEU A 138 13.97 -9.80 -11.73
C LEU A 138 12.77 -8.98 -12.22
N ASP A 139 13.03 -7.90 -12.98
CA ASP A 139 11.97 -7.04 -13.49
C ASP A 139 11.00 -7.86 -14.35
N SER A 140 9.70 -7.75 -14.04
CA SER A 140 8.63 -8.44 -14.74
C SER A 140 8.79 -9.97 -14.81
N ALA A 141 9.56 -10.57 -13.90
CA ALA A 141 9.74 -12.02 -13.83
C ALA A 141 8.50 -12.71 -13.23
N ASP A 142 8.20 -13.92 -13.70
CA ASP A 142 7.15 -14.79 -13.14
C ASP A 142 7.77 -15.70 -12.07
N ILE A 143 7.66 -15.32 -10.80
CA ILE A 143 8.23 -16.02 -9.64
C ILE A 143 7.09 -16.61 -8.77
N ARG A 144 5.95 -16.92 -9.39
CA ARG A 144 4.80 -17.47 -8.68
C ARG A 144 5.12 -18.84 -8.10
N VAL A 145 4.58 -19.09 -6.90
CA VAL A 145 4.73 -20.38 -6.18
C VAL A 145 6.19 -20.75 -5.89
N ALA A 146 7.14 -19.82 -6.05
CA ALA A 146 8.55 -20.10 -5.77
C ALA A 146 8.81 -20.23 -4.27
N SER A 147 9.77 -21.08 -3.91
CA SER A 147 10.32 -21.13 -2.55
C SER A 147 11.52 -20.21 -2.46
N LEU A 148 11.48 -19.24 -1.55
CA LEU A 148 12.53 -18.23 -1.30
C LEU A 148 12.85 -18.17 0.20
N HIS A 149 12.73 -19.29 0.92
CA HIS A 149 12.96 -19.34 2.36
C HIS A 149 14.39 -18.88 2.66
N LYS A 150 14.55 -17.85 3.49
CA LYS A 150 15.85 -17.26 3.86
C LYS A 150 16.73 -16.83 2.67
N ALA A 151 16.16 -16.68 1.48
CA ALA A 151 16.89 -16.19 0.32
C ALA A 151 17.34 -14.73 0.54
N ASN A 152 18.51 -14.37 0.03
CA ASN A 152 19.00 -12.99 0.04
C ASN A 152 18.64 -12.28 -1.26
N LEU A 153 17.61 -11.45 -1.26
CA LEU A 153 17.20 -10.55 -2.34
C LEU A 153 17.58 -9.08 -2.06
N SER A 154 18.58 -8.84 -1.20
CA SER A 154 18.94 -7.46 -0.86
C SER A 154 19.36 -6.68 -2.11
N LYS A 155 18.83 -5.45 -2.26
CA LYS A 155 19.02 -4.58 -3.43
C LYS A 155 18.52 -5.17 -4.76
N ALA A 156 17.80 -6.29 -4.76
CA ALA A 156 17.26 -6.86 -5.99
C ALA A 156 16.19 -5.94 -6.60
N ASN A 157 16.08 -5.95 -7.93
CA ASN A 157 15.01 -5.27 -8.64
C ASN A 157 13.88 -6.27 -8.94
N LEU A 158 12.76 -6.16 -8.22
CA LEU A 158 11.54 -6.97 -8.37
C LEU A 158 10.38 -6.15 -8.94
N ASN A 159 10.67 -5.03 -9.62
CA ASN A 159 9.66 -4.16 -10.19
C ASN A 159 8.74 -4.98 -11.12
N LYS A 160 7.42 -4.90 -10.88
CA LYS A 160 6.38 -5.64 -11.60
C LYS A 160 6.52 -7.17 -11.63
N ALA A 161 7.41 -7.75 -10.80
CA ALA A 161 7.52 -9.19 -10.69
C ALA A 161 6.23 -9.78 -10.10
N ASP A 162 5.86 -10.98 -10.56
CA ASP A 162 4.74 -11.72 -10.01
C ASP A 162 5.25 -12.74 -8.98
N LEU A 163 5.00 -12.46 -7.70
CA LEU A 163 5.34 -13.31 -6.55
C LEU A 163 4.08 -13.93 -5.93
N THR A 164 3.01 -14.09 -6.71
CA THR A 164 1.76 -14.71 -6.23
C THR A 164 2.07 -16.09 -5.62
N GLU A 165 1.61 -16.30 -4.38
CA GLU A 165 1.82 -17.52 -3.59
C GLU A 165 3.28 -17.90 -3.30
N ALA A 166 4.25 -17.00 -3.51
CA ALA A 166 5.65 -17.26 -3.19
C ALA A 166 5.91 -17.37 -1.67
N TYR A 167 6.87 -18.21 -1.28
CA TYR A 167 7.25 -18.44 0.11
C TYR A 167 8.52 -17.64 0.47
N LEU A 168 8.35 -16.46 1.08
CA LEU A 168 9.43 -15.52 1.43
C LEU A 168 9.69 -15.44 2.94
N VAL A 169 9.32 -16.47 3.70
CA VAL A 169 9.51 -16.47 5.16
C VAL A 169 10.99 -16.32 5.49
N GLU A 170 11.31 -15.33 6.32
CA GLU A 170 12.69 -14.97 6.72
C GLU A 170 13.63 -14.53 5.56
N ALA A 171 13.09 -14.25 4.37
CA ALA A 171 13.87 -13.74 3.24
C ALA A 171 14.38 -12.30 3.49
N ASP A 172 15.53 -11.97 2.90
CA ASP A 172 16.14 -10.64 2.97
C ASP A 172 15.85 -9.80 1.73
N LEU A 173 14.92 -8.86 1.81
CA LEU A 173 14.57 -7.89 0.78
C LEU A 173 15.05 -6.47 1.15
N THR A 174 16.07 -6.34 1.99
CA THR A 174 16.63 -5.04 2.37
C THR A 174 17.04 -4.25 1.12
N LEU A 175 16.59 -3.00 1.00
CA LEU A 175 16.82 -2.11 -0.15
C LEU A 175 16.28 -2.63 -1.50
N ALA A 176 15.47 -3.69 -1.52
CA ALA A 176 14.90 -4.20 -2.75
C ALA A 176 13.86 -3.23 -3.34
N ASN A 177 13.72 -3.24 -4.67
CA ASN A 177 12.68 -2.49 -5.37
C ASN A 177 11.52 -3.41 -5.72
N LEU A 178 10.39 -3.31 -5.01
CA LEU A 178 9.16 -4.06 -5.27
C LEU A 178 8.04 -3.19 -5.85
N ASN A 179 8.38 -2.06 -6.47
CA ASN A 179 7.38 -1.17 -7.06
C ASN A 179 6.46 -1.96 -8.01
N GLU A 180 5.14 -1.85 -7.79
CA GLU A 180 4.10 -2.55 -8.56
C GLU A 180 4.23 -4.08 -8.60
N ALA A 181 5.01 -4.71 -7.70
CA ALA A 181 5.10 -6.16 -7.60
C ALA A 181 3.76 -6.77 -7.13
N ILE A 182 3.45 -7.98 -7.62
CA ILE A 182 2.24 -8.71 -7.26
C ILE A 182 2.60 -9.72 -6.16
N LEU A 183 2.07 -9.52 -4.95
CA LEU A 183 2.37 -10.35 -3.77
C LEU A 183 1.15 -11.11 -3.24
N THR A 184 0.12 -11.28 -4.07
CA THR A 184 -1.13 -11.94 -3.68
C THR A 184 -0.85 -13.30 -3.04
N SER A 185 -1.32 -13.52 -1.81
CA SER A 185 -1.17 -14.78 -1.05
C SER A 185 0.28 -15.19 -0.70
N ALA A 186 1.27 -14.33 -0.94
CA ALA A 186 2.66 -14.60 -0.57
C ALA A 186 2.85 -14.74 0.95
N LYS A 187 3.84 -15.53 1.37
CA LYS A 187 4.19 -15.72 2.80
C LYS A 187 5.35 -14.81 3.17
N LEU A 188 5.11 -13.79 3.98
CA LEU A 188 6.06 -12.70 4.29
C LEU A 188 6.48 -12.64 5.76
N GLN A 189 6.16 -13.67 6.55
CA GLN A 189 6.43 -13.66 7.99
C GLN A 189 7.93 -13.53 8.26
N LYS A 190 8.29 -12.63 9.16
CA LYS A 190 9.69 -12.30 9.53
C LYS A 190 10.60 -11.89 8.35
N ALA A 191 10.04 -11.61 7.17
CA ALA A 191 10.82 -11.10 6.06
C ALA A 191 11.38 -9.71 6.38
N LYS A 192 12.56 -9.41 5.82
CA LYS A 192 13.28 -8.15 6.00
C LYS A 192 13.03 -7.26 4.78
N PHE A 193 12.43 -6.11 5.00
CA PHE A 193 12.09 -5.09 4.01
C PHE A 193 12.72 -3.73 4.34
N GLN A 194 13.80 -3.70 5.13
CA GLN A 194 14.38 -2.43 5.56
C GLN A 194 14.76 -1.60 4.34
N LYS A 195 14.26 -0.35 4.29
CA LYS A 195 14.49 0.59 3.17
C LYS A 195 14.01 0.07 1.80
N ALA A 196 13.21 -0.98 1.75
CA ALA A 196 12.65 -1.50 0.51
C ALA A 196 11.60 -0.53 -0.07
N ASN A 197 11.43 -0.56 -1.38
CA ASN A 197 10.38 0.19 -2.06
C ASN A 197 9.15 -0.69 -2.30
N LEU A 198 8.07 -0.43 -1.58
CA LEU A 198 6.78 -1.13 -1.65
C LEU A 198 5.65 -0.18 -2.11
N HIS A 199 6.00 0.94 -2.75
CA HIS A 199 5.04 1.91 -3.28
C HIS A 199 3.96 1.23 -4.12
N LYS A 200 2.69 1.54 -3.86
CA LYS A 200 1.50 1.00 -4.56
C LYS A 200 1.31 -0.52 -4.52
N VAL A 201 2.10 -1.25 -3.73
CA VAL A 201 1.93 -2.69 -3.60
C VAL A 201 0.63 -3.00 -2.86
N ASN A 202 -0.07 -4.07 -3.29
CA ASN A 202 -1.22 -4.59 -2.58
C ASN A 202 -0.80 -5.69 -1.57
N LEU A 203 -0.84 -5.35 -0.30
CA LEU A 203 -0.56 -6.21 0.85
C LEU A 203 -1.84 -6.52 1.65
N SER A 204 -3.03 -6.31 1.08
CA SER A 204 -4.28 -6.55 1.80
C SER A 204 -4.41 -8.02 2.23
N ARG A 205 -4.86 -8.24 3.46
CA ARG A 205 -5.01 -9.56 4.11
C ARG A 205 -3.70 -10.38 4.21
N MET A 206 -2.54 -9.79 3.95
CA MET A 206 -1.26 -10.47 4.06
C MET A 206 -0.83 -10.64 5.50
N ASN A 207 -0.05 -11.70 5.76
CA ASN A 207 0.56 -11.93 7.05
C ASN A 207 2.03 -11.50 7.02
N LEU A 208 2.30 -10.33 7.61
CA LEU A 208 3.61 -9.73 7.83
C LEU A 208 4.04 -9.79 9.31
N THR A 209 3.55 -10.78 10.07
CA THR A 209 3.89 -10.94 11.48
C THR A 209 5.41 -10.93 11.66
N LYS A 210 5.89 -10.05 12.55
CA LYS A 210 7.32 -9.85 12.86
C LYS A 210 8.21 -9.47 11.66
N ALA A 211 7.64 -9.01 10.54
CA ALA A 211 8.43 -8.48 9.43
C ALA A 211 9.18 -7.21 9.85
N ASN A 212 10.33 -6.95 9.22
CA ASN A 212 11.11 -5.73 9.46
C ASN A 212 10.98 -4.76 8.28
N LEU A 213 10.13 -3.75 8.41
CA LEU A 213 9.82 -2.71 7.45
C LEU A 213 10.47 -1.36 7.81
N GLU A 214 11.54 -1.36 8.62
CA GLU A 214 12.23 -0.14 9.04
C GLU A 214 12.61 0.73 7.82
N GLN A 215 12.21 2.00 7.82
CA GLN A 215 12.47 2.95 6.74
C GLN A 215 11.95 2.51 5.35
N ALA A 216 11.03 1.54 5.28
CA ALA A 216 10.43 1.11 4.02
C ALA A 216 9.55 2.23 3.43
N LYS A 217 9.49 2.28 2.09
CA LYS A 217 8.56 3.15 1.36
C LYS A 217 7.26 2.38 1.13
N LEU A 218 6.24 2.71 1.89
CA LEU A 218 4.90 2.10 1.87
C LEU A 218 3.81 3.13 1.49
N ASP A 219 4.20 4.24 0.85
CA ASP A 219 3.25 5.25 0.43
C ASP A 219 2.33 4.70 -0.67
N SER A 220 1.04 5.02 -0.55
CA SER A 220 -0.03 4.47 -1.41
C SER A 220 -0.15 2.94 -1.41
N THR A 221 0.43 2.23 -0.44
CA THR A 221 0.29 0.76 -0.29
C THR A 221 -1.10 0.41 0.26
N ASN A 222 -1.68 -0.71 -0.17
CA ASN A 222 -2.90 -1.26 0.42
C ASN A 222 -2.57 -2.31 1.48
N LEU A 223 -2.76 -2.00 2.76
CA LEU A 223 -2.56 -2.86 3.92
C LEU A 223 -3.88 -3.27 4.60
N LYS A 224 -5.02 -3.14 3.90
CA LYS A 224 -6.33 -3.44 4.44
C LYS A 224 -6.40 -4.87 5.00
N TYR A 225 -6.78 -5.03 6.26
CA TYR A 225 -6.81 -6.31 6.99
C TYR A 225 -5.48 -7.08 7.04
N ALA A 226 -4.34 -6.43 6.79
CA ALA A 226 -3.04 -7.08 6.93
C ALA A 226 -2.73 -7.35 8.41
N CYS A 227 -2.02 -8.45 8.68
CA CYS A 227 -1.51 -8.77 10.00
C CYS A 227 -0.04 -8.38 10.10
N LEU A 228 0.25 -7.31 10.85
CA LEU A 228 1.57 -6.74 11.13
C LEU A 228 1.93 -6.88 12.62
N GLN A 229 1.38 -7.88 13.31
CA GLN A 229 1.64 -8.07 14.74
C GLN A 229 3.15 -8.20 15.00
N GLY A 230 3.67 -7.36 15.91
CA GLY A 230 5.08 -7.33 16.26
C GLY A 230 6.03 -6.93 15.13
N ALA A 231 5.53 -6.40 14.01
CA ALA A 231 6.37 -5.92 12.93
C ALA A 231 7.12 -4.64 13.35
N ASN A 232 8.31 -4.45 12.78
CA ASN A 232 9.07 -3.21 12.96
C ASN A 232 8.82 -2.29 11.77
N LEU A 233 8.12 -1.17 11.96
CA LEU A 233 7.89 -0.16 10.93
C LEU A 233 8.62 1.15 11.23
N GLU A 234 9.58 1.19 12.16
CA GLU A 234 10.22 2.45 12.56
C GLU A 234 10.69 3.27 11.35
N ARG A 235 10.29 4.54 11.30
CA ARG A 235 10.58 5.50 10.21
C ARG A 235 10.05 5.10 8.82
N ALA A 236 9.13 4.15 8.72
CA ALA A 236 8.49 3.82 7.46
C ALA A 236 7.60 4.99 6.97
N ASN A 237 7.56 5.17 5.65
CA ASN A 237 6.68 6.14 5.00
C ASN A 237 5.38 5.45 4.60
N LEU A 238 4.28 5.70 5.31
CA LEU A 238 2.98 5.09 5.05
C LEU A 238 1.99 6.07 4.41
N ARG A 239 2.39 7.28 4.01
CA ARG A 239 1.49 8.31 3.49
C ARG A 239 0.47 7.79 2.47
N SER A 240 -0.79 8.20 2.64
CA SER A 240 -1.89 7.82 1.75
C SER A 240 -2.11 6.30 1.60
N SER A 241 -1.61 5.49 2.53
CA SER A 241 -1.87 4.05 2.54
C SER A 241 -3.25 3.72 3.14
N ASN A 242 -3.76 2.52 2.82
CA ASN A 242 -4.97 1.99 3.43
C ASN A 242 -4.61 0.96 4.50
N LEU A 243 -4.83 1.29 5.77
CA LEU A 243 -4.63 0.44 6.94
C LEU A 243 -5.96 0.00 7.57
N THR A 244 -7.09 0.13 6.86
CA THR A 244 -8.41 -0.27 7.39
C THR A 244 -8.36 -1.71 7.92
N GLY A 245 -8.69 -1.88 9.20
CA GLY A 245 -8.73 -3.20 9.85
C GLY A 245 -7.38 -3.90 9.98
N ALA A 246 -6.25 -3.22 9.77
CA ALA A 246 -4.92 -3.82 9.91
C ALA A 246 -4.62 -4.13 11.39
N ASN A 247 -4.00 -5.28 11.66
CA ASN A 247 -3.57 -5.67 13.01
C ASN A 247 -2.10 -5.28 13.20
N LEU A 248 -1.84 -4.26 14.01
CA LEU A 248 -0.54 -3.71 14.36
C LEU A 248 -0.22 -3.92 15.85
N ILE A 249 -0.84 -4.90 16.51
CA ILE A 249 -0.60 -5.21 17.93
C ILE A 249 0.91 -5.39 18.15
N LYS A 250 1.46 -4.69 19.16
CA LYS A 250 2.90 -4.73 19.52
C LYS A 250 3.87 -4.31 18.40
N ALA A 251 3.38 -3.64 17.34
CA ALA A 251 4.26 -3.15 16.29
C ALA A 251 5.12 -1.97 16.79
N ASN A 252 6.34 -1.86 16.29
CA ASN A 252 7.16 -0.65 16.48
C ASN A 252 6.80 0.36 15.38
N LEU A 253 6.08 1.42 15.75
CA LEU A 253 5.59 2.46 14.84
C LEU A 253 6.30 3.81 15.07
N LYS A 254 7.46 3.79 15.74
CA LYS A 254 8.23 5.01 16.04
C LYS A 254 8.52 5.79 14.78
N ARG A 255 8.19 7.08 14.79
CA ARG A 255 8.50 8.00 13.69
C ARG A 255 7.96 7.54 12.33
N VAL A 256 6.93 6.69 12.32
CA VAL A 256 6.20 6.34 11.10
C VAL A 256 5.45 7.57 10.60
N ASP A 257 5.39 7.73 9.29
CA ASP A 257 4.57 8.77 8.68
C ASP A 257 3.23 8.21 8.20
N PHE A 258 2.15 8.50 8.92
CA PHE A 258 0.78 8.11 8.59
C PHE A 258 -0.03 9.23 7.91
N SER A 259 0.57 10.33 7.45
CA SER A 259 -0.21 11.44 6.89
C SER A 259 -1.16 10.95 5.77
N TRP A 260 -2.42 11.34 5.84
CA TRP A 260 -3.45 10.97 4.85
C TRP A 260 -3.79 9.47 4.75
N CYS A 261 -3.38 8.65 5.71
CA CYS A 261 -3.76 7.25 5.75
C CYS A 261 -5.22 7.03 6.14
N ASP A 262 -5.83 5.98 5.59
CA ASP A 262 -7.08 5.42 6.11
C ASP A 262 -6.77 4.38 7.18
N CYS A 263 -6.97 4.73 8.44
CA CYS A 263 -6.67 3.89 9.60
C CYS A 263 -7.92 3.33 10.30
N TYR A 264 -9.08 3.34 9.64
CA TYR A 264 -10.34 2.93 10.28
C TYR A 264 -10.29 1.47 10.77
N GLY A 265 -10.53 1.27 12.07
CA GLY A 265 -10.62 -0.06 12.67
C GLY A 265 -9.30 -0.84 12.73
N TRP A 266 -8.15 -0.19 12.53
CA TRP A 266 -6.87 -0.82 12.83
C TRP A 266 -6.75 -1.18 14.32
N ASP A 267 -5.93 -2.18 14.64
CA ASP A 267 -5.64 -2.57 16.02
C ASP A 267 -4.19 -2.26 16.36
N ILE A 268 -3.98 -1.29 17.26
CA ILE A 268 -2.66 -0.79 17.66
C ILE A 268 -2.38 -1.11 19.13
N GLU A 269 -3.01 -2.13 19.70
CA GLU A 269 -2.79 -2.50 21.10
C GLU A 269 -1.29 -2.75 21.40
N ASN A 270 -0.74 -2.03 22.38
CA ASN A 270 0.67 -2.09 22.76
C ASN A 270 1.66 -1.73 21.63
N ALA A 271 1.23 -1.04 20.57
CA ALA A 271 2.13 -0.48 19.58
C ALA A 271 2.86 0.76 20.12
N ASP A 272 4.09 0.98 19.67
CA ASP A 272 4.87 2.17 20.05
C ASP A 272 4.81 3.22 18.95
N LEU A 273 4.01 4.26 19.15
CA LEU A 273 3.76 5.35 18.20
C LEU A 273 4.70 6.55 18.42
N THR A 274 5.72 6.46 19.28
CA THR A 274 6.51 7.61 19.71
C THR A 274 7.09 8.39 18.52
N GLY A 275 6.68 9.65 18.37
CA GLY A 275 7.13 10.54 17.31
C GLY A 275 6.58 10.23 15.92
N ALA A 276 5.59 9.34 15.79
CA ALA A 276 4.89 9.11 14.52
C ALA A 276 4.12 10.37 14.09
N ILE A 277 4.05 10.62 12.78
CA ILE A 277 3.17 11.65 12.21
C ILE A 277 1.83 10.97 11.95
N MET A 278 0.77 11.46 12.57
CA MET A 278 -0.58 10.88 12.51
C MET A 278 -1.30 11.27 11.20
N PRO A 279 -2.46 10.66 10.87
CA PRO A 279 -3.18 10.94 9.63
C PRO A 279 -3.56 12.41 9.37
N ASP A 280 -3.73 13.19 10.43
CA ASP A 280 -3.99 14.63 10.41
C ASP A 280 -2.74 15.51 10.29
N GLY A 281 -1.55 14.91 10.35
CA GLY A 281 -0.25 15.58 10.29
C GLY A 281 0.34 15.93 11.65
N GLU A 282 -0.36 15.70 12.76
CA GLU A 282 0.17 15.94 14.10
C GLU A 282 1.20 14.89 14.50
N ILE A 283 2.21 15.28 15.29
CA ILE A 283 3.22 14.33 15.80
C ILE A 283 2.71 13.73 17.10
N TYR A 284 2.61 12.40 17.16
CA TYR A 284 2.28 11.69 18.39
C TYR A 284 3.39 11.87 19.43
N GLN A 285 3.04 12.56 20.51
CA GLN A 285 3.86 12.67 21.71
C GLN A 285 3.25 11.76 22.77
N PRO A 286 4.00 10.78 23.32
CA PRO A 286 3.51 10.03 24.46
C PRO A 286 3.31 11.00 25.62
N GLU A 287 2.18 10.92 26.31
CA GLU A 287 1.97 11.69 27.54
C GLU A 287 3.08 11.29 28.53
N THR A 288 3.96 12.22 28.86
CA THR A 288 4.97 11.99 29.90
C THR A 288 4.22 11.90 31.22
N SER A 289 3.96 10.69 31.71
CA SER A 289 3.63 10.50 33.12
C SER A 289 4.84 10.96 33.94
N ASP A 290 4.62 11.94 34.80
CA ASP A 290 5.55 12.25 35.88
C ASP A 290 5.88 10.94 36.64
N GLY A 291 7.10 10.45 36.49
CA GLY A 291 7.74 9.54 37.44
C GLY A 291 7.19 8.12 37.65
N GLU A 292 6.12 7.68 36.97
CA GLU A 292 5.62 6.31 37.08
C GLU A 292 5.75 5.54 35.76
N LEU A 293 6.27 4.30 35.89
CA LEU A 293 6.52 3.31 34.83
C LEU A 293 5.50 3.38 33.69
N TYR A 294 6.02 3.43 32.45
CA TYR A 294 5.28 3.34 31.19
C TYR A 294 4.11 2.34 31.29
N GLN A 295 2.90 2.85 31.43
CA GLN A 295 1.68 2.11 31.12
C GLN A 295 1.28 2.57 29.71
N PRO A 296 1.34 1.70 28.68
CA PRO A 296 0.84 2.05 27.37
C PRO A 296 -0.61 2.50 27.52
N GLU A 297 -0.96 3.66 26.97
CA GLU A 297 -2.36 4.07 26.85
C GLU A 297 -3.14 2.91 26.22
N THR A 298 -4.23 2.47 26.85
CA THR A 298 -5.04 1.37 26.31
C THR A 298 -5.53 1.73 24.92
N SER A 299 -5.57 0.75 24.01
CA SER A 299 -6.08 0.90 22.62
C SER A 299 -7.42 1.65 22.59
N GLU A 300 -8.25 1.47 23.61
CA GLU A 300 -9.55 2.13 23.80
C GLU A 300 -9.47 3.66 24.03
N LYS A 301 -8.49 4.16 24.78
CA LYS A 301 -8.28 5.62 24.99
C LYS A 301 -7.66 6.29 23.77
N LEU A 302 -6.72 5.63 23.10
CA LEU A 302 -6.16 6.07 21.83
C LEU A 302 -7.23 6.07 20.73
N PHE A 303 -8.03 5.01 20.65
CA PHE A 303 -9.18 4.94 19.75
C PHE A 303 -10.19 6.04 20.09
N GLN A 304 -10.51 6.29 21.37
CA GLN A 304 -11.37 7.42 21.74
C GLN A 304 -10.77 8.78 21.38
N LYS A 305 -9.46 9.00 21.54
CA LYS A 305 -8.77 10.25 21.16
C LYS A 305 -8.82 10.43 19.63
N MET A 306 -8.48 9.38 18.86
CA MET A 306 -8.59 9.34 17.40
C MET A 306 -10.03 9.52 16.90
N THR A 307 -11.01 8.89 17.57
CA THR A 307 -12.44 9.02 17.24
C THR A 307 -13.02 10.34 17.73
N SER A 308 -12.42 11.00 18.72
CA SER A 308 -12.80 12.36 19.13
C SER A 308 -12.21 13.45 18.22
N MET A 309 -11.09 13.15 17.55
CA MET A 309 -10.44 14.04 16.58
C MET A 309 -11.12 14.04 15.20
N THR A 310 -12.18 13.24 15.01
CA THR A 310 -12.95 13.20 13.75
C THR A 310 -14.06 14.25 13.65
N ARG A 311 -14.24 15.10 14.68
CA ARG A 311 -15.21 16.19 14.67
C ARG A 311 -14.59 17.53 15.08
N LYS A 312 -14.79 18.56 14.28
CA LYS A 312 -14.43 19.94 14.59
C LYS A 312 -15.68 20.73 14.93
N ILE A 313 -15.67 21.38 16.09
CA ILE A 313 -16.75 22.28 16.51
C ILE A 313 -16.56 23.61 15.76
N ILE A 314 -17.60 24.07 15.07
CA ILE A 314 -17.62 25.38 14.41
C ILE A 314 -18.31 26.38 15.34
N ARG A 315 -17.62 27.51 15.56
CA ARG A 315 -18.12 28.64 16.35
C ARG A 315 -17.79 29.96 15.67
N THR A 316 -18.74 30.88 15.71
CA THR A 316 -18.60 32.25 15.23
C THR A 316 -19.37 33.20 16.14
N ASP A 317 -18.81 34.38 16.37
CA ASP A 317 -19.45 35.50 17.07
C ASP A 317 -20.41 36.28 16.16
N LYS A 318 -20.48 35.92 14.87
CA LYS A 318 -21.38 36.52 13.87
C LYS A 318 -22.72 35.79 13.74
N ALA A 319 -22.94 34.74 14.52
CA ALA A 319 -24.20 34.01 14.58
C ALA A 319 -24.63 33.78 16.04
N PRO A 320 -25.92 33.55 16.32
CA PRO A 320 -26.43 33.33 17.67
C PRO A 320 -25.68 32.22 18.41
N ALA A 321 -25.33 32.47 19.66
CA ALA A 321 -24.75 31.44 20.52
C ALA A 321 -25.79 30.34 20.82
N PRO A 322 -25.38 29.07 20.93
CA PRO A 322 -26.29 27.99 21.31
C PRO A 322 -26.96 28.24 22.66
N VAL A 323 -28.28 28.15 22.71
CA VAL A 323 -29.07 28.28 23.95
C VAL A 323 -29.46 26.89 24.44
N GLY A 324 -28.45 26.05 24.73
CA GLY A 324 -28.62 24.65 25.13
C GLY A 324 -27.39 23.79 24.84
N PRO A 325 -27.45 22.46 25.09
CA PRO A 325 -26.32 21.55 24.90
C PRO A 325 -26.12 21.14 23.42
N TYR A 326 -25.95 22.14 22.54
CA TYR A 326 -25.64 21.95 21.11
C TYR A 326 -24.58 22.96 20.64
N ASN A 327 -24.04 22.78 19.43
CA ASN A 327 -23.11 23.73 18.79
C ASN A 327 -23.73 24.31 17.52
N GLN A 328 -23.25 25.47 17.06
CA GLN A 328 -23.71 26.11 15.82
C GLN A 328 -23.56 25.18 14.61
N ALA A 329 -22.40 24.53 14.48
CA ALA A 329 -22.22 23.42 13.56
C ALA A 329 -21.12 22.45 14.02
N ILE A 330 -21.13 21.25 13.45
CA ILE A 330 -20.08 20.25 13.59
C ILE A 330 -19.59 19.87 12.20
N ALA A 331 -18.29 19.99 11.95
CA ALA A 331 -17.65 19.38 10.79
C ALA A 331 -17.17 17.97 11.17
N ALA A 332 -17.54 16.95 10.39
CA ALA A 332 -17.17 15.56 10.61
C ALA A 332 -16.19 15.07 9.53
N THR A 333 -15.42 14.01 9.80
CA THR A 333 -14.51 13.40 8.83
C THR A 333 -15.21 13.07 7.51
N GLY A 334 -14.56 13.40 6.40
CA GLY A 334 -15.12 13.24 5.06
C GLY A 334 -15.90 14.48 4.58
N THR A 335 -15.39 15.67 4.88
CA THR A 335 -15.84 16.96 4.32
C THR A 335 -17.28 17.38 4.66
N MET A 336 -18.01 16.71 5.55
CA MET A 336 -19.40 17.08 5.84
C MET A 336 -19.52 18.08 7.00
N LEU A 337 -20.32 19.12 6.80
CA LEU A 337 -20.68 20.13 7.79
C LEU A 337 -22.17 20.03 8.14
N PHE A 338 -22.48 19.87 9.42
CA PHE A 338 -23.85 19.81 9.95
C PHE A 338 -24.17 21.09 10.72
N VAL A 339 -24.99 21.96 10.14
CA VAL A 339 -25.41 23.23 10.74
C VAL A 339 -26.71 23.01 11.53
N ALA A 340 -26.72 23.46 12.80
CA ALA A 340 -27.90 23.36 13.64
C ALA A 340 -29.03 24.28 13.14
N GLY A 341 -30.27 23.97 13.52
CA GLY A 341 -31.44 24.79 13.21
C GLY A 341 -31.25 26.24 13.64
N GLN A 342 -31.28 27.14 12.66
CA GLN A 342 -31.15 28.56 12.86
C GLN A 342 -32.54 29.20 12.94
N ILE A 343 -32.71 30.07 13.94
CA ILE A 343 -33.89 30.90 14.17
C ILE A 343 -33.50 32.39 14.08
N ALA A 344 -34.50 33.26 13.97
CA ALA A 344 -34.33 34.70 13.73
C ALA A 344 -33.86 35.50 14.97
N ILE A 345 -32.74 35.12 15.56
CA ILE A 345 -32.04 35.92 16.57
C ILE A 345 -31.08 36.87 15.86
N ASP A 346 -31.18 38.17 16.14
CA ASP A 346 -30.13 39.14 15.78
C ASP A 346 -29.07 39.15 16.88
N ILE A 347 -27.83 38.80 16.54
CA ILE A 347 -26.73 38.70 17.50
C ILE A 347 -26.39 40.02 18.20
N ARG A 348 -26.68 41.17 17.58
CA ARG A 348 -26.42 42.50 18.16
C ARG A 348 -27.39 42.81 19.28
N LEU A 349 -28.62 42.33 19.17
CA LEU A 349 -29.69 42.50 20.15
C LEU A 349 -29.79 41.31 21.10
N ASN A 350 -29.27 40.15 20.68
CA ASN A 350 -29.37 38.86 21.33
C ASN A 350 -30.82 38.44 21.65
N ASP A 351 -31.75 38.81 20.77
CA ASP A 351 -33.18 38.53 20.92
C ASP A 351 -33.82 38.20 19.56
N ILE A 352 -35.04 37.62 19.61
CA ILE A 352 -35.84 37.37 18.42
C ILE A 352 -36.25 38.69 17.78
N VAL A 353 -36.01 38.81 16.48
CA VAL A 353 -36.43 39.96 15.68
C VAL A 353 -37.58 39.57 14.76
N TYR A 354 -38.42 40.56 14.45
CA TYR A 354 -39.50 40.43 13.47
C TYR A 354 -40.55 39.37 13.84
N THR A 355 -41.05 39.39 15.07
CA THR A 355 -41.96 38.35 15.62
C THR A 355 -43.20 38.06 14.77
N ASP A 356 -43.65 39.03 13.98
CA ASP A 356 -44.87 38.95 13.15
C ASP A 356 -44.58 39.01 11.63
N ASP A 357 -43.32 38.94 11.20
CA ASP A 357 -42.91 39.06 9.78
C ASP A 357 -41.99 37.90 9.38
N VAL A 358 -42.59 36.86 8.79
CA VAL A 358 -41.89 35.63 8.39
C VAL A 358 -40.81 35.88 7.33
N ALA A 359 -40.98 36.89 6.47
CA ALA A 359 -40.01 37.21 5.43
C ALA A 359 -38.71 37.69 6.08
N LYS A 360 -38.82 38.65 7.01
CA LYS A 360 -37.65 39.18 7.73
C LYS A 360 -37.03 38.18 8.69
N GLN A 361 -37.83 37.30 9.31
CA GLN A 361 -37.28 36.19 10.07
C GLN A 361 -36.47 35.25 9.17
N THR A 362 -36.98 34.93 7.98
CA THR A 362 -36.25 34.11 7.01
C THR A 362 -34.93 34.78 6.60
N GLU A 363 -34.92 36.09 6.35
CA GLU A 363 -33.69 36.84 6.03
C GLU A 363 -32.65 36.75 7.16
N GLN A 364 -33.08 36.89 8.42
CA GLN A 364 -32.19 36.76 9.58
C GLN A 364 -31.67 35.32 9.74
N VAL A 365 -32.52 34.31 9.54
CA VAL A 365 -32.15 32.89 9.59
C VAL A 365 -31.08 32.58 8.55
N MET A 366 -31.27 33.04 7.30
CA MET A 366 -30.32 32.82 6.22
C MET A 366 -28.97 33.51 6.52
N ALA A 367 -28.98 34.74 7.04
CA ALA A 367 -27.76 35.44 7.45
C ALA A 367 -27.00 34.71 8.57
N ASN A 368 -27.73 34.12 9.53
CA ASN A 368 -27.13 33.33 10.61
C ASN A 368 -26.46 32.06 10.06
N ILE A 369 -27.09 31.37 9.11
CA ILE A 369 -26.50 30.20 8.42
C ILE A 369 -25.24 30.62 7.65
N GLU A 370 -25.28 31.70 6.89
CA GLU A 370 -24.14 32.20 6.10
C GLU A 370 -22.92 32.50 6.98
N ALA A 371 -23.13 33.09 8.16
CA ALA A 371 -22.06 33.34 9.12
C ALA A 371 -21.40 32.04 9.62
N ILE A 372 -22.19 30.97 9.81
CA ILE A 372 -21.69 29.66 10.26
C ILE A 372 -20.95 28.94 9.11
N LEU A 373 -21.52 28.96 7.90
CA LEU A 373 -20.88 28.42 6.69
C LEU A 373 -19.51 29.09 6.47
N THR A 374 -19.47 30.43 6.50
CA THR A 374 -18.24 31.20 6.33
C THR A 374 -17.19 30.84 7.38
N ALA A 375 -17.59 30.67 8.65
CA ALA A 375 -16.67 30.27 9.71
C ALA A 375 -16.13 28.84 9.56
N ALA A 376 -16.87 27.98 8.85
CA ALA A 376 -16.42 26.63 8.48
C ALA A 376 -15.58 26.60 7.20
N GLY A 377 -15.42 27.72 6.49
CA GLY A 377 -14.77 27.79 5.18
C GLY A 377 -15.68 27.37 4.01
N ALA A 378 -17.00 27.32 4.25
CA ALA A 378 -18.03 26.95 3.27
C ALA A 378 -18.74 28.19 2.71
N THR A 379 -19.45 27.99 1.61
CA THR A 379 -20.33 28.93 0.92
C THR A 379 -21.71 28.30 0.68
N TRP A 380 -22.65 29.06 0.13
CA TRP A 380 -23.96 28.53 -0.26
C TRP A 380 -23.90 27.44 -1.34
N LEU A 381 -22.84 27.41 -2.15
CA LEU A 381 -22.63 26.37 -3.17
C LEU A 381 -22.31 25.00 -2.56
N ASP A 382 -21.82 25.00 -1.32
CA ASP A 382 -21.41 23.78 -0.62
C ASP A 382 -22.60 23.12 0.08
N VAL A 383 -23.75 23.81 0.18
CA VAL A 383 -24.96 23.28 0.83
C VAL A 383 -25.64 22.25 -0.07
N VAL A 384 -25.82 21.04 0.45
CA VAL A 384 -26.40 19.90 -0.28
C VAL A 384 -27.81 19.54 0.17
N LYS A 385 -28.19 19.92 1.40
CA LYS A 385 -29.51 19.64 1.98
C LYS A 385 -29.93 20.74 2.95
N THR A 386 -31.20 21.13 2.90
CA THR A 386 -31.84 22.00 3.91
C THR A 386 -33.12 21.37 4.45
N THR A 387 -33.45 21.66 5.70
CA THR A 387 -34.78 21.38 6.27
C THR A 387 -35.39 22.70 6.73
N VAL A 388 -36.59 23.00 6.23
CA VAL A 388 -37.33 24.22 6.54
C VAL A 388 -38.52 23.84 7.41
N PHE A 389 -38.56 24.35 8.62
CA PHE A 389 -39.67 24.17 9.55
C PHE A 389 -40.46 25.47 9.63
N LEU A 390 -41.76 25.38 9.37
CA LEU A 390 -42.69 26.52 9.40
C LEU A 390 -43.67 26.38 10.55
N LYS A 391 -44.05 27.52 11.15
CA LYS A 391 -45.16 27.57 12.11
C LYS A 391 -46.52 27.50 11.42
N ASP A 392 -46.62 28.04 10.20
CA ASP A 392 -47.83 28.04 9.37
C ASP A 392 -47.43 27.77 7.90
N MET A 393 -47.99 26.72 7.29
CA MET A 393 -47.71 26.37 5.90
C MET A 393 -48.18 27.43 4.89
N ASN A 394 -49.09 28.33 5.28
CA ASN A 394 -49.51 29.44 4.42
C ASN A 394 -48.36 30.42 4.14
N ASP A 395 -47.33 30.45 4.99
CA ASP A 395 -46.13 31.28 4.80
C ASP A 395 -45.14 30.72 3.78
N PHE A 396 -45.40 29.51 3.24
CA PHE A 396 -44.47 28.81 2.34
C PHE A 396 -44.03 29.68 1.15
N ALA A 397 -44.95 30.37 0.48
CA ALA A 397 -44.63 31.19 -0.68
C ALA A 397 -43.71 32.37 -0.31
N THR A 398 -43.95 33.00 0.84
CA THR A 398 -43.17 34.12 1.36
C THR A 398 -41.76 33.67 1.74
N VAL A 399 -41.64 32.56 2.47
CA VAL A 399 -40.35 31.96 2.83
C VAL A 399 -39.57 31.54 1.59
N ASN A 400 -40.24 30.91 0.62
CA ASN A 400 -39.61 30.45 -0.61
C ASN A 400 -39.05 31.61 -1.46
N ALA A 401 -39.73 32.76 -1.48
CA ALA A 401 -39.25 33.95 -2.18
C ALA A 401 -37.96 34.53 -1.58
N VAL A 402 -37.78 34.45 -0.26
CA VAL A 402 -36.53 34.85 0.41
C VAL A 402 -35.45 33.79 0.23
N TYR A 403 -35.80 32.52 0.47
CA TYR A 403 -34.90 31.37 0.35
C TYR A 403 -34.27 31.28 -1.06
N GLY A 404 -35.08 31.48 -2.11
CA GLY A 404 -34.63 31.44 -3.49
C GLY A 404 -33.61 32.52 -3.88
N LYS A 405 -33.37 33.54 -3.05
CA LYS A 405 -32.31 34.53 -3.28
C LYS A 405 -30.90 33.96 -3.05
N TYR A 406 -30.78 32.85 -2.32
CA TYR A 406 -29.50 32.27 -1.90
C TYR A 406 -29.07 31.04 -2.72
N PHE A 407 -29.97 30.50 -3.56
CA PHE A 407 -29.72 29.29 -4.32
C PHE A 407 -30.12 29.50 -5.79
N ASP A 408 -29.22 29.14 -6.70
CA ASP A 408 -29.56 29.00 -8.11
C ASP A 408 -30.45 27.77 -8.31
N GLU A 409 -31.50 27.88 -9.12
CA GLU A 409 -32.48 26.81 -9.36
C GLU A 409 -31.81 25.53 -9.89
N ALA A 410 -30.76 25.66 -10.70
CA ALA A 410 -30.06 24.52 -11.29
C ALA A 410 -29.17 23.76 -10.29
N THR A 411 -28.78 24.41 -9.18
CA THR A 411 -27.86 23.85 -8.19
C THR A 411 -28.44 23.87 -6.76
N ALA A 412 -29.74 24.09 -6.63
CA ALA A 412 -30.39 24.20 -5.33
C ALA A 412 -30.27 22.88 -4.54
N PRO A 413 -30.08 22.94 -3.21
CA PRO A 413 -29.95 21.76 -2.37
C PRO A 413 -31.23 20.94 -2.36
N ALA A 414 -31.11 19.65 -2.04
CA ALA A 414 -32.27 18.86 -1.66
C ALA A 414 -32.98 19.54 -0.48
N ARG A 415 -34.31 19.52 -0.44
CA ARG A 415 -35.08 20.22 0.59
C ARG A 415 -36.24 19.39 1.11
N ALA A 416 -36.45 19.45 2.42
CA ALA A 416 -37.72 19.09 3.06
C ALA A 416 -38.31 20.35 3.70
N CYS A 417 -39.61 20.57 3.54
CA CYS A 417 -40.34 21.68 4.14
C CYS A 417 -41.58 21.15 4.84
N VAL A 418 -41.75 21.44 6.12
CA VAL A 418 -42.85 20.92 6.94
C VAL A 418 -43.40 22.00 7.87
N GLU A 419 -44.70 21.92 8.15
CA GLU A 419 -45.31 22.67 9.25
C GLU A 419 -45.10 21.89 10.56
N VAL A 420 -44.78 22.58 11.63
CA VAL A 420 -44.61 22.00 12.97
C VAL A 420 -45.50 22.68 13.99
N SER A 421 -45.88 21.96 15.04
CA SER A 421 -46.80 22.47 16.06
C SER A 421 -46.24 23.65 16.85
N ARG A 422 -44.91 23.75 17.01
CA ARG A 422 -44.23 24.86 17.67
C ARG A 422 -42.73 24.87 17.37
N LEU A 423 -42.17 26.07 17.20
CA LEU A 423 -40.73 26.29 17.07
C LEU A 423 -40.13 26.90 18.36
N PRO A 424 -38.82 26.75 18.62
CA PRO A 424 -38.14 27.38 19.76
C PRO A 424 -38.37 28.89 19.79
N LYS A 425 -38.70 29.44 20.96
CA LYS A 425 -39.05 30.86 21.15
C LYS A 425 -40.22 31.36 20.29
N ASP A 426 -41.10 30.47 19.83
CA ASP A 426 -42.32 30.78 19.08
C ASP A 426 -42.12 31.50 17.74
N VAL A 427 -40.91 31.40 17.17
CA VAL A 427 -40.57 31.93 15.84
C VAL A 427 -41.44 31.32 14.74
N LEU A 428 -41.45 31.97 13.58
CA LEU A 428 -42.26 31.59 12.42
C LEU A 428 -41.55 30.60 11.50
N VAL A 429 -40.21 30.62 11.50
CA VAL A 429 -39.37 29.77 10.65
C VAL A 429 -38.07 29.35 11.36
N GLU A 430 -37.67 28.10 11.15
CA GLU A 430 -36.38 27.54 11.53
C GLU A 430 -35.80 26.78 10.33
N ILE A 431 -34.49 26.94 10.07
CA ILE A 431 -33.82 26.25 8.95
C ILE A 431 -32.52 25.61 9.42
N ASP A 432 -32.34 24.32 9.11
CA ASP A 432 -31.05 23.63 9.21
C ASP A 432 -30.44 23.35 7.83
N CYS A 433 -29.15 23.05 7.80
CA CYS A 433 -28.51 22.60 6.57
C CYS A 433 -27.33 21.64 6.77
N ILE A 434 -27.03 20.89 5.70
CA ILE A 434 -25.83 20.07 5.56
C ILE A 434 -25.04 20.62 4.37
N ALA A 435 -23.74 20.81 4.54
CA ALA A 435 -22.81 21.24 3.50
C ALA A 435 -21.61 20.31 3.35
N VAL A 436 -20.87 20.42 2.25
CA VAL A 436 -19.66 19.64 1.94
C VAL A 436 -18.48 20.58 1.66
N ILE A 437 -17.43 20.55 2.48
CA ILE A 437 -16.28 21.49 2.49
C ILE A 437 -14.94 20.92 2.02
#